data_AF-A0A4Q9EHN5-F1
#
_entry.id   AF-A0A4Q9EHN5-F1
#
_cell.length_a   1.000
_cell.length_b   1.000
_cell.length_c   1.000
_cell.angle_alpha   90.00
_cell.angle_beta   90.00
_cell.angle_gamma   90.00
#
_symmetry.space_group_name_H-M   'P 1'
#
loop_
_entity.id
_entity.type
_entity.pdbx_description
1 polymer ?
#
loop_
_entity_poly.entity_id
_entity_poly.type
_entity_poly.pdbx_seq_one_letter_code
_entity_poly.pdbx_strand_id
1 'polypeptide(L)'
;MKQQTMSVIRRHRPALVQLHQERAQRCEAAKQWRRAEYEWSRVIENCGTEEDMEHAVKCRNKCSMHCRATDVTADPRMDYETVVRLEVLV
;
A
#
# COMPACT_ATOMS: atom_id res chain seq x y z
N MET A 1 19.29 -14.66 -19.56
CA MET A 1 18.36 -15.52 -18.82
C MET A 1 17.06 -14.73 -18.63
N LYS A 2 15.96 -15.14 -19.28
CA LYS A 2 14.65 -14.49 -19.07
C LYS A 2 14.14 -14.97 -17.72
N GLN A 3 14.04 -14.06 -16.74
CA GLN A 3 13.39 -14.35 -15.47
C GLN A 3 11.95 -14.76 -15.79
N GLN A 4 11.66 -16.06 -15.67
CA GLN A 4 10.27 -16.53 -15.60
C GLN A 4 9.74 -15.99 -14.27
N THR A 5 9.08 -14.84 -14.32
CA THR A 5 8.21 -14.39 -13.23
C THR A 5 7.18 -15.49 -13.06
N MET A 6 7.34 -16.29 -12.01
CA MET A 6 6.31 -17.24 -11.59
C MET A 6 5.00 -16.49 -11.56
N SER A 7 4.02 -16.94 -12.35
CA SER A 7 2.66 -16.47 -12.25
C SER A 7 2.19 -16.81 -10.84
N VAL A 8 2.27 -15.84 -9.92
CA VAL A 8 1.62 -15.96 -8.63
C VAL A 8 0.14 -16.02 -8.98
N ILE A 9 -0.41 -17.24 -9.01
CA ILE A 9 -1.85 -17.47 -9.14
C ILE A 9 -2.46 -16.92 -7.84
N ARG A 10 -2.57 -15.60 -7.76
CA ARG A 10 -3.42 -14.93 -6.79
C ARG A 10 -4.82 -15.39 -7.14
N ARG A 11 -5.57 -15.86 -6.16
CA ARG A 11 -6.96 -16.26 -6.37
C ARG A 11 -7.71 -15.03 -6.83
N HIS A 12 -7.89 -14.90 -8.15
CA HIS A 12 -8.62 -13.78 -8.71
C HIS A 12 -10.05 -13.82 -8.18
N ARG A 13 -10.42 -12.78 -7.43
CA ARG A 13 -11.74 -12.66 -6.81
C ARG A 13 -12.37 -11.33 -7.25
N PRO A 14 -12.96 -11.27 -8.45
CA PRO A 14 -13.42 -10.01 -9.05
C PRO A 14 -14.44 -9.26 -8.18
N ALA A 15 -15.32 -9.97 -7.48
CA ALA A 15 -16.27 -9.36 -6.56
C ALA A 15 -15.58 -8.64 -5.38
N LEU A 16 -14.47 -9.19 -4.85
CA LEU A 16 -13.70 -8.55 -3.79
C LEU A 16 -12.88 -7.39 -4.33
N VAL A 17 -12.32 -7.52 -5.54
CA VAL A 17 -11.61 -6.43 -6.23
C VAL A 17 -12.53 -5.21 -6.36
N GLN A 18 -13.73 -5.40 -6.89
CA GLN A 18 -14.71 -4.32 -7.04
C GLN A 18 -15.09 -3.71 -5.69
N LEU A 19 -15.40 -4.53 -4.69
CA LEU A 19 -15.77 -4.07 -3.35
C LEU A 19 -14.66 -3.21 -2.71
N HIS A 20 -13.42 -3.68 -2.76
CA HIS A 20 -12.29 -2.98 -2.17
C HIS A 20 -11.93 -1.71 -2.95
N GLN A 21 -12.08 -1.71 -4.28
CA GLN A 21 -11.88 -0.53 -5.11
C GLN A 21 -12.90 0.57 -4.80
N GLU A 22 -14.20 0.22 -4.70
CA GLU A 22 -15.25 1.19 -4.33
C GLU A 22 -15.00 1.76 -2.92
N ARG A 23 -14.58 0.93 -1.96
CA ARG A 23 -14.22 1.37 -0.61
C ARG A 23 -13.00 2.27 -0.60
N ALA A 24 -11.96 1.93 -1.36
CA ALA A 24 -10.75 2.72 -1.47
C ALA A 24 -11.06 4.12 -2.02
N GLN A 25 -11.82 4.20 -3.11
CA GLN A 25 -12.26 5.47 -3.71
C GLN A 25 -13.09 6.32 -2.75
N ARG A 26 -14.01 5.71 -1.98
CA ARG A 26 -14.75 6.42 -0.93
C ARG A 26 -13.82 6.95 0.17
N CYS A 27 -12.82 6.18 0.58
CA CYS A 27 -11.84 6.61 1.57
C CYS A 27 -10.95 7.73 1.05
N GLU A 28 -10.52 7.69 -0.23
CA GLU A 28 -9.77 8.77 -0.87
C GLU A 28 -10.60 10.06 -0.93
N ALA A 29 -11.86 9.98 -1.33
CA ALA A 29 -12.78 11.12 -1.35
C ALA A 29 -12.98 11.73 0.06
N ALA A 30 -13.01 10.89 1.09
CA ALA A 30 -13.08 11.28 2.49
C ALA A 30 -11.72 11.67 3.11
N LYS A 31 -10.62 11.66 2.33
CA LYS A 31 -9.24 11.90 2.79
C LYS A 31 -8.77 10.96 3.91
N GLN A 32 -9.37 9.77 4.03
CA GLN A 32 -8.98 8.73 4.98
C GLN A 32 -7.84 7.88 4.39
N TRP A 33 -6.67 8.51 4.19
CA TRP A 33 -5.56 7.96 3.41
C TRP A 33 -5.08 6.58 3.88
N ARG A 34 -4.96 6.36 5.20
CA ARG A 34 -4.50 5.08 5.76
C ARG A 34 -5.49 3.95 5.49
N ARG A 35 -6.78 4.27 5.48
CA ARG A 35 -7.84 3.30 5.16
C ARG A 35 -7.90 3.03 3.66
N ALA A 36 -7.74 4.06 2.83
CA ALA A 36 -7.62 3.91 1.38
C ALA A 36 -6.42 3.03 0.99
N GLU A 37 -5.26 3.23 1.62
CA GLU A 37 -4.05 2.41 1.42
C GLU A 37 -4.30 0.92 1.73
N TYR A 38 -4.99 0.64 2.85
CA TYR A 38 -5.37 -0.71 3.21
C TYR A 38 -6.31 -1.35 2.18
N GLU A 39 -7.35 -0.64 1.74
CA GLU A 39 -8.30 -1.15 0.76
C GLU A 39 -7.62 -1.40 -0.61
N TRP A 40 -6.72 -0.52 -1.06
CA TRP A 40 -5.90 -0.76 -2.26
C TRP A 40 -4.98 -1.99 -2.12
N SER A 41 -4.46 -2.26 -0.92
CA SER A 41 -3.69 -3.48 -0.67
C SER A 41 -4.54 -4.74 -0.81
N ARG A 42 -5.82 -4.68 -0.42
CA ARG A 42 -6.77 -5.78 -0.66
C ARG A 42 -7.11 -5.96 -2.13
N VAL A 43 -7.17 -4.88 -2.92
CA VAL A 43 -7.30 -4.98 -4.39
C VAL A 43 -6.11 -5.76 -4.96
N ILE A 44 -4.88 -5.41 -4.56
CA ILE A 44 -3.65 -6.09 -5.00
C ILE A 44 -3.66 -7.60 -4.65
N GLU A 45 -4.15 -7.97 -3.47
CA GLU A 45 -4.21 -9.37 -3.02
C GLU A 45 -5.22 -10.21 -3.82
N ASN A 46 -6.29 -9.59 -4.34
CA ASN A 46 -7.41 -10.29 -4.99
C ASN A 46 -7.46 -10.09 -6.52
N CYS A 47 -6.66 -9.17 -7.07
CA CYS A 47 -6.57 -8.97 -8.51
C CYS A 47 -5.79 -10.11 -9.19
N GLY A 48 -6.22 -10.47 -10.39
CA GLY A 48 -5.62 -11.52 -11.22
C GLY A 48 -4.95 -11.00 -12.49
N THR A 49 -5.14 -9.73 -12.80
CA THR A 49 -4.62 -9.06 -13.99
C THR A 49 -3.48 -8.12 -13.59
N GLU A 50 -2.50 -7.95 -14.48
CA GLU A 50 -1.37 -7.04 -14.27
C GLU A 50 -1.81 -5.58 -14.24
N GLU A 51 -2.79 -5.21 -15.08
CA GLU A 51 -3.33 -3.85 -15.19
C GLU A 51 -3.98 -3.38 -13.88
N ASP A 52 -4.84 -4.21 -13.27
CA ASP A 52 -5.47 -3.90 -11.98
C ASP A 52 -4.43 -3.81 -10.87
N MET A 53 -3.39 -4.65 -10.93
CA MET A 53 -2.31 -4.65 -9.95
C MET A 53 -1.48 -3.36 -10.04
N GLU A 54 -1.10 -2.94 -11.24
CA GLU A 54 -0.33 -1.71 -11.46
C GLU A 54 -1.12 -0.48 -10.98
N HIS A 55 -2.40 -0.40 -11.35
CA HIS A 55 -3.28 0.68 -10.91
C HIS A 55 -3.41 0.72 -9.38
N ALA A 56 -3.67 -0.43 -8.75
CA ALA A 56 -3.82 -0.51 -7.30
C ALA A 56 -2.52 -0.20 -6.54
N VAL A 57 -1.35 -0.60 -7.07
CA VAL A 57 -0.04 -0.25 -6.51
C VAL A 57 0.19 1.27 -6.59
N LYS A 58 -0.12 1.89 -7.73
CA LYS A 58 0.00 3.35 -7.91
C LYS A 58 -0.87 4.11 -6.92
N CYS A 59 -2.13 3.71 -6.75
CA CYS A 59 -3.05 4.36 -5.82
C CYS A 59 -2.66 4.12 -4.35
N ARG A 60 -2.25 2.90 -3.99
CA ARG A 60 -1.72 2.59 -2.65
C ARG A 60 -0.52 3.49 -2.30
N ASN A 61 0.45 3.60 -3.21
CA ASN A 61 1.64 4.42 -2.99
C ASN A 61 1.29 5.91 -2.83
N LYS A 62 0.34 6.41 -3.64
CA LYS A 62 -0.20 7.77 -3.50
C LYS A 62 -0.84 7.98 -2.12
N CYS A 63 -1.68 7.04 -1.67
CA CYS A 63 -2.28 7.10 -0.34
C CYS A 63 -1.21 7.10 0.78
N SER A 64 -0.20 6.24 0.66
CA SER A 64 0.92 6.16 1.61
C SER A 64 1.71 7.47 1.70
N MET A 65 1.94 8.15 0.57
CA MET A 65 2.56 9.49 0.57
C MET A 65 1.68 10.53 1.29
N HIS A 66 0.37 10.51 1.09
CA HIS A 66 -0.54 11.41 1.80
C HIS A 66 -0.62 11.12 3.31
N CYS A 67 -0.56 9.85 3.74
CA CYS A 67 -0.42 9.48 5.15
C CYS A 67 0.86 10.09 5.75
N ARG A 68 2.00 9.93 5.06
CA ARG A 68 3.29 10.45 5.51
C ARG A 68 3.34 11.98 5.55
N ALA A 69 2.65 12.64 4.62
CA ALA A 69 2.57 14.10 4.57
C ALA A 69 1.73 14.69 5.73
N THR A 70 0.79 13.94 6.29
CA THR A 70 0.02 14.34 7.48
C THR A 70 0.72 14.00 8.81
N ASP A 71 1.66 13.04 8.80
CA ASP A 71 2.41 12.59 9.98
C ASP A 71 3.85 13.15 10.01
N VAL A 72 4.04 14.47 9.77
CA VAL A 72 5.23 15.17 10.28
C VAL A 72 5.01 15.57 11.73
N THR A 73 4.61 14.61 12.55
CA THR A 73 5.25 14.44 13.86
C THR A 73 6.09 13.21 13.69
N ALA A 74 7.33 13.40 13.21
CA ALA A 74 8.34 12.36 13.20
C ALA A 74 8.34 11.73 14.60
N ASP A 75 7.86 10.50 14.74
CA ASP A 75 8.08 9.73 15.97
C ASP A 75 9.61 9.65 16.11
N PRO A 76 10.21 10.24 17.16
CA PRO A 76 11.66 10.28 17.32
C PRO A 76 12.28 8.87 17.37
N ARG A 77 11.48 7.82 17.57
CA ARG A 77 11.95 6.42 17.54
C ARG A 77 12.09 5.84 16.13
N MET A 78 11.52 6.49 15.12
CA MET A 78 11.56 6.08 13.70
C MET A 78 12.49 6.97 12.88
N ASP A 79 13.13 7.95 13.52
CA ASP A 79 14.23 8.68 12.93
C ASP A 79 15.44 7.75 12.78
N TYR A 80 15.90 7.58 11.54
CA TYR A 80 17.00 6.70 11.18
C TYR A 80 18.28 7.04 11.95
N GLU A 81 18.54 8.33 12.20
CA GLU A 81 19.69 8.73 13.03
C GLU A 81 19.55 8.28 14.49
N THR A 82 18.32 8.27 15.02
CA THR A 82 18.03 7.87 16.40
C THR A 82 18.09 6.34 16.59
N VAL A 83 17.65 5.56 15.60
CA VAL A 83 17.75 4.08 15.61
C VAL A 83 19.20 3.62 15.49
N VAL A 84 19.97 4.21 14.56
CA VAL A 84 21.38 3.83 14.36
C VAL A 84 22.26 4.20 15.57
N ARG A 85 21.93 5.28 16.31
CA ARG A 85 22.64 5.61 17.55
C ARG A 85 22.41 4.63 18.70
N LEU A 86 21.26 3.95 18.73
CA LEU A 86 20.93 2.96 19.76
C LEU A 86 21.68 1.63 19.55
N GLU A 87 21.98 1.26 18.30
CA GLU A 87 22.69 0.01 17.99
C GLU A 87 24.20 0.06 18.25
N VAL A 88 24.79 1.25 18.41
CA VAL A 88 26.25 1.42 18.64
C VAL A 88 26.60 1.51 20.13
N LEU A 89 25.61 1.53 21.02
CA LEU A 89 25.80 1.60 22.48
C LEU A 89 25.41 0.31 23.23
N VAL A 90 25.15 -0.79 22.52
CA VAL A 90 24.92 -2.13 23.11
C VAL A 90 26.13 -3.03 22.89
#